data_AF-A0A381RH62-F1
#
_entry.id   AF-A0A381RH62-F1
#
_cell.length_a   1.000
_cell.length_b   1.000
_cell.length_c   1.000
_cell.angle_alpha   90.00
_cell.angle_beta   90.00
_cell.angle_gamma   90.00
#
_symmetry.space_group_name_H-M   'P 1'
#
loop_
_entity.id
_entity.type
_entity.pdbx_description
1 polymer ?
#
loop_
_entity_poly.entity_id
_entity_poly.type
_entity_poly.pdbx_seq_one_letter_code
_entity_poly.pdbx_strand_id
1 'polypeptide(L)'
;MSVLRGTNSALAARHEERRVHRAREVGESLAEVKVQESESVESALRRFKRKVQQEDIIKDIKKHSYYLKPGDKRRAKQALARKRSRKKLRRESE
;
A
#
# COMPACT_ATOMS: atom_id res chain seq x y z
N MET A 1 -47.37 5.39 -7.88
CA MET A 1 -46.51 4.78 -6.84
C MET A 1 -45.72 3.66 -7.50
N SER A 2 -44.44 3.88 -7.76
CA SER A 2 -43.53 2.85 -8.28
C SER A 2 -42.16 2.99 -7.61
N VAL A 3 -42.16 2.47 -6.38
CA VAL A 3 -41.18 1.56 -5.77
C VAL A 3 -39.76 1.49 -6.35
N LEU A 4 -38.84 1.55 -5.38
CA LEU A 4 -37.56 0.84 -5.28
C LEU A 4 -36.36 1.52 -5.94
N ARG A 5 -35.83 2.47 -5.15
CA ARG A 5 -34.38 2.67 -4.96
C ARG A 5 -33.72 1.30 -4.76
N GLY A 6 -33.19 0.73 -5.84
CA GLY A 6 -32.26 -0.40 -5.77
C GLY A 6 -31.00 0.07 -5.06
N THR A 7 -30.86 -0.32 -3.80
CA THR A 7 -29.70 -0.05 -2.99
C THR A 7 -28.45 -0.63 -3.67
N ASN A 8 -27.48 0.23 -3.96
CA ASN A 8 -26.11 -0.12 -4.34
C ASN A 8 -25.34 -0.78 -3.16
N SER A 9 -26.00 -1.67 -2.40
CA SER A 9 -25.49 -2.29 -1.17
C SER A 9 -24.41 -3.35 -1.45
N ALA A 10 -24.37 -3.90 -2.66
CA ALA A 10 -23.38 -4.92 -3.05
C ALA A 10 -21.97 -4.35 -3.28
N LEU A 11 -21.84 -3.08 -3.70
CA LEU A 11 -20.54 -2.41 -3.87
C LEU A 11 -19.94 -1.96 -2.53
N ALA A 12 -20.79 -1.63 -1.54
CA ALA A 12 -20.35 -1.28 -0.20
C ALA A 12 -19.79 -2.49 0.58
N ALA A 13 -20.43 -3.65 0.46
CA ALA A 13 -20.03 -4.87 1.17
C ALA A 13 -18.63 -5.38 0.77
N ARG A 14 -18.23 -5.23 -0.50
CA ARG A 14 -16.87 -5.61 -0.95
C ARG A 14 -15.75 -4.68 -0.47
N HIS A 15 -16.11 -3.50 0.01
CA HIS A 15 -15.16 -2.57 0.63
C HIS A 15 -14.94 -2.90 2.11
N GLU A 16 -15.93 -3.51 2.77
CA GLU A 16 -15.87 -3.92 4.17
C GLU A 16 -14.90 -5.10 4.39
N GLU A 17 -14.85 -6.07 3.47
CA GLU A 17 -13.99 -7.26 3.61
C GLU A 17 -12.48 -6.99 3.39
N ARG A 18 -12.11 -5.84 2.81
CA ARG A 18 -10.69 -5.42 2.72
C ARG A 18 -10.20 -4.69 3.97
N ARG A 19 -11.06 -4.48 4.97
CA ARG A 19 -10.72 -3.76 6.21
C ARG A 19 -10.19 -4.66 7.32
N VAL A 20 -10.21 -5.99 7.15
CA VAL A 20 -9.68 -6.94 8.16
C VAL A 20 -8.15 -6.98 8.28
N HIS A 21 -7.42 -6.19 7.48
CA HIS A 21 -5.97 -5.96 7.68
C HIS A 21 -5.64 -4.68 8.47
N ARG A 22 -6.62 -3.94 9.01
CA ARG A 22 -6.39 -2.68 9.73
C ARG A 22 -6.61 -2.77 11.24
N ALA A 23 -6.29 -3.90 11.83
CA ALA A 23 -6.28 -4.05 13.29
C ALA A 23 -5.38 -5.24 13.67
N ARG A 24 -4.06 -5.09 13.60
CA ARG A 24 -3.13 -6.03 14.22
C ARG A 24 -2.02 -5.26 14.94
N GLU A 25 -2.17 -5.24 16.26
CA GLU A 25 -1.14 -5.42 17.29
C GLU A 25 0.11 -4.53 17.25
N VAL A 26 0.24 -3.76 18.34
CA VAL A 26 1.43 -3.02 18.73
C VAL A 26 2.57 -4.01 19.01
N GLY A 27 3.34 -4.31 17.97
CA GLY A 27 4.51 -5.19 18.01
C GLY A 27 5.18 -5.39 16.64
N GLU A 28 4.85 -4.55 15.64
CA GLU A 28 5.24 -4.77 14.25
C GLU A 28 6.64 -4.23 13.94
N SER A 29 7.60 -5.13 13.91
CA SER A 29 8.88 -4.96 13.23
C SER A 29 8.66 -4.78 11.71
N LEU A 30 8.99 -3.57 11.21
CA LEU A 30 8.72 -3.10 9.83
C LEU A 30 9.01 -4.11 8.70
N ALA A 31 9.99 -4.99 8.82
CA ALA A 31 10.27 -5.99 7.78
C ALA A 31 10.75 -7.33 8.35
N GLU A 32 10.17 -7.82 9.44
CA GLU A 32 10.59 -9.12 9.99
C GLU A 32 10.09 -10.30 9.13
N VAL A 33 11.00 -11.24 8.86
CA VAL A 33 10.72 -12.53 8.23
C VAL A 33 11.33 -13.62 9.10
N LYS A 34 10.47 -14.43 9.73
CA LYS A 34 10.88 -15.65 10.42
C LYS A 34 11.08 -16.75 9.39
N VAL A 35 12.26 -17.36 9.37
CA VAL A 35 12.61 -18.45 8.46
C VAL A 35 12.29 -19.77 9.13
N GLN A 36 11.66 -20.69 8.41
CA GLN A 36 11.42 -22.06 8.88
C GLN A 36 12.57 -22.97 8.47
N GLU A 37 12.83 -24.03 9.25
CA GLU A 37 13.96 -24.96 9.04
C GLU A 37 13.92 -25.69 7.69
N SER A 38 12.75 -25.79 7.06
CA SER A 38 12.56 -26.44 5.75
C SER A 38 12.58 -25.48 4.55
N GLU A 39 12.93 -24.20 4.74
CA GLU A 39 12.98 -23.22 3.65
C GLU A 39 14.40 -22.99 3.15
N SER A 40 14.57 -22.91 1.82
CA SER A 40 15.82 -22.41 1.24
C SER A 40 16.04 -20.94 1.60
N VAL A 41 17.28 -20.59 1.96
CA VAL A 41 17.72 -19.23 2.30
C VAL A 41 17.31 -18.21 1.23
N GLU A 42 17.36 -18.59 -0.05
CA GLU A 42 16.97 -17.72 -1.16
C GLU A 42 15.48 -17.33 -1.11
N SER A 43 14.62 -18.26 -0.72
CA SER A 43 13.17 -18.02 -0.56
C SER A 43 12.90 -17.01 0.56
N ALA A 44 13.62 -17.12 1.68
CA ALA A 44 13.55 -16.18 2.78
C ALA A 44 13.97 -14.76 2.35
N LEU A 45 15.11 -14.63 1.67
CA LEU A 45 15.59 -13.35 1.14
C LEU A 45 14.61 -12.71 0.17
N ARG A 46 13.96 -13.51 -0.68
CA ARG A 46 12.95 -13.03 -1.62
C ARG A 46 11.71 -12.48 -0.90
N ARG A 47 11.24 -13.14 0.16
CA ARG A 47 10.12 -12.63 0.99
C ARG A 47 10.52 -11.36 1.74
N PHE A 48 11.73 -11.31 2.27
CA PHE A 48 12.26 -10.11 2.93
C PHE A 48 12.31 -8.92 1.98
N LYS A 49 12.88 -9.11 0.78
CA LYS A 49 12.93 -8.07 -0.26
C LYS A 49 11.54 -7.55 -0.63
N ARG A 50 10.55 -8.45 -0.73
CA ARG A 50 9.15 -8.06 -0.98
C ARG A 50 8.56 -7.25 0.17
N LYS A 51 8.77 -7.66 1.42
CA LYS A 51 8.32 -6.88 2.60
C LYS A 51 8.96 -5.49 2.63
N VAL A 52 10.27 -5.39 2.42
CA VAL A 52 10.99 -4.10 2.36
C VAL A 52 10.45 -3.19 1.25
N GLN A 53 10.07 -3.77 0.11
CA GLN A 53 9.44 -3.04 -0.99
C GLN A 53 8.00 -2.63 -0.69
N GLN A 54 7.23 -3.50 -0.03
CA GLN A 54 5.85 -3.25 0.36
C GLN A 54 5.75 -2.09 1.35
N GLU A 55 6.65 -2.04 2.32
CA GLU A 55 6.75 -0.96 3.30
C GLU A 55 7.45 0.31 2.77
N ASP A 56 7.87 0.35 1.49
CA ASP A 56 8.50 1.51 0.87
C ASP A 56 9.76 2.04 1.64
N ILE A 57 10.41 1.24 2.50
CA ILE A 57 11.48 1.66 3.44
C ILE A 57 12.62 2.40 2.73
N ILE A 58 13.12 1.83 1.64
CA ILE A 58 14.25 2.41 0.87
C ILE A 58 13.88 3.77 0.26
N LYS A 59 12.62 3.93 -0.14
CA LYS A 59 12.12 5.16 -0.73
C LYS A 59 11.93 6.23 0.34
N ASP A 60 11.54 5.86 1.55
CA ASP A 60 11.47 6.78 2.67
C ASP A 60 12.85 7.23 3.12
N ILE A 61 13.85 6.35 3.18
CA ILE A 61 15.24 6.75 3.45
C ILE A 61 15.70 7.79 2.42
N LYS A 62 15.48 7.54 1.11
CA LYS A 62 15.85 8.48 0.03
C LYS A 62 15.11 9.81 0.11
N LYS A 63 13.89 9.82 0.62
CA LYS A 63 13.08 11.05 0.77
C LYS A 63 13.56 11.91 1.95
N HIS A 64 14.19 11.30 2.95
CA HIS A 64 14.67 11.97 4.16
C HIS A 64 16.20 12.15 4.19
N SER A 65 16.93 11.71 3.16
CA SER A 65 18.39 11.83 3.12
C SER A 65 18.89 13.28 2.98
N TYR A 66 18.04 14.21 2.56
CA TYR A 66 18.36 15.63 2.48
C TYR A 66 17.15 16.48 2.88
N TYR A 67 17.43 17.68 3.39
CA TYR A 67 16.37 18.64 3.68
C TYR A 67 15.72 19.09 2.38
N LEU A 68 14.41 18.89 2.30
CA LEU A 68 13.58 19.41 1.23
C LEU A 68 12.72 20.53 1.79
N LYS A 69 12.76 21.71 1.16
CA LYS A 69 11.90 22.83 1.55
C LYS A 69 10.43 22.39 1.57
N PRO A 70 9.60 22.93 2.48
CA PRO A 70 8.20 22.54 2.59
C PRO A 70 7.42 22.65 1.27
N GLY A 71 7.71 23.66 0.45
CA GLY A 71 7.13 23.84 -0.88
C GLY A 71 7.47 22.70 -1.84
N ASP A 72 8.74 22.29 -1.89
CA ASP A 72 9.19 21.20 -2.76
C ASP A 72 8.64 19.84 -2.29
N LYS A 73 8.53 19.63 -0.97
CA LYS A 73 7.87 18.45 -0.39
C LYS A 73 6.39 18.37 -0.79
N ARG A 74 5.67 19.50 -0.79
CA ARG A 74 4.28 19.60 -1.28
C ARG A 74 4.20 19.30 -2.78
N ARG A 75 5.07 19.89 -3.60
CA ARG A 75 5.11 19.68 -5.06
C ARG A 75 5.39 18.21 -5.42
N ALA A 76 6.34 17.58 -4.74
CA ALA A 76 6.66 16.16 -4.90
C ALA A 76 5.47 15.25 -4.54
N LYS A 77 4.79 15.53 -3.41
CA LYS A 77 3.58 14.78 -3.00
C LYS A 77 2.46 14.89 -4.05
N GLN A 78 2.20 16.08 -4.57
CA GLN A 78 1.19 16.30 -5.62
C GLN A 78 1.55 15.62 -6.94
N ALA A 79 2.82 15.65 -7.35
CA ALA A 79 3.28 14.95 -8.55
C ALA A 79 3.08 13.42 -8.43
N LEU A 80 3.41 12.84 -7.27
CA LEU A 80 3.18 11.42 -7.00
C LEU A 80 1.69 11.05 -6.97
N ALA A 81 0.84 11.90 -6.38
CA ALA A 81 -0.61 11.70 -6.37
C ALA A 81 -1.18 11.70 -7.80
N ARG A 82 -0.80 12.69 -8.63
CA ARG A 82 -1.19 12.77 -10.05
C ARG A 82 -0.70 11.57 -10.85
N LYS A 83 0.52 11.08 -10.60
CA LYS A 83 1.05 9.87 -11.24
C LYS A 83 0.24 8.62 -10.84
N ARG A 84 -0.14 8.50 -9.57
CA ARG A 84 -0.97 7.39 -9.06
C ARG A 84 -2.36 7.40 -9.65
N SER A 85 -3.02 8.55 -9.73
CA SER A 85 -4.37 8.66 -10.32
C SER A 85 -4.36 8.29 -11.81
N ARG A 86 -3.39 8.81 -12.59
CA ARG A 86 -3.23 8.44 -14.01
C ARG A 86 -3.03 6.93 -14.21
N LYS A 87 -2.22 6.29 -13.36
CA LYS A 87 -2.02 4.83 -13.40
C LYS A 87 -3.28 4.04 -13.04
N LYS A 88 -4.09 4.54 -12.10
CA LYS A 88 -5.35 3.91 -11.70
C LYS A 88 -6.35 3.95 -12.85
N LEU A 89 -6.56 5.13 -13.45
CA LEU A 89 -7.47 5.31 -14.58
C LEU A 89 -7.14 4.38 -15.75
N ARG A 90 -5.84 4.24 -16.11
CA ARG A 90 -5.42 3.34 -17.18
C ARG A 90 -5.79 1.87 -16.93
N ARG A 91 -5.79 1.43 -15.67
CA ARG A 91 -6.18 0.07 -15.30
C ARG A 91 -7.68 -0.15 -15.26
N GLU A 92 -8.47 0.91 -15.13
CA GLU A 92 -9.94 0.85 -15.11
C GLU A 92 -10.53 0.96 -16.53
N SER A 93 -9.76 1.50 -17.48
CA SER A 93 -10.10 1.56 -18.90
C SER A 93 -9.74 0.29 -19.69
N GLU A 94 -8.92 -0.58 -19.10
CA GLU A 94 -8.60 -1.94 -19.60
C GLU A 94 -9.59 -2.94 -19.00
#